data_AF-A0A257ZQ29-F1
#
_entry.id   AF-A0A257ZQ29-F1
#
_cell.length_a   1.000
_cell.length_b   1.000
_cell.length_c   1.000
_cell.angle_alpha   90.00
_cell.angle_beta   90.00
_cell.angle_gamma   90.00
#
_symmetry.space_group_name_H-M   'P 1'
#
loop_
_entity.id
_entity.type
_entity.pdbx_description
1 polymer ?
#
loop_
_entity_poly.entity_id
_entity_poly.type
_entity_poly.pdbx_seq_one_letter_code
_entity_poly.pdbx_strand_id
1 'polypeptide(L)'
;MHLVNRTFDEMQPGEAAEIRRLITNDDLYVFAVASGNSNPMHLTDSDLDGNGAVERVAPGMFVASLISAVLGTQLPGPGTLYRRQTLDFHARVHAGEEVVTRAEVLSKAAGLVRLKTEVRRVSDGGLVLSGEAEVLAPTEKFDRDNVEVPGLLVQRHRHFEAILARAKPLPALLTAVVCPDEAKSLGGALLAARESIIAPILVGSEPAIRKVATDIGADLTDIEIVHVEGDLAAAEMACRLVHDGRAHAIMKGHLHTDDLLKPMVDKAIGLRIGRRFTHVFVMDVPGQPEPLFVTDAAINIAPDLATKVDICQNAIDLALSLGMDPRVGVLSAVETVNPAIQSSIDAALLSKMADRGQIRGGQVEGPLAMDNAVDMAAAKTKGLTGNVAGRANILVVPGIDAGNMLAKQLSFVSHAEGAGLVLGAKVPVILNSRSDSPV
;
A
#
# COMPACT_ATOMS: atom_id res chain seq x y z
N MET A 1 -3.12 25.43 8.78
CA MET A 1 -4.11 25.46 9.88
C MET A 1 -4.24 26.89 10.39
N HIS A 2 -5.45 27.35 10.74
CA HIS A 2 -5.66 28.61 11.45
C HIS A 2 -5.43 28.38 12.95
N LEU A 3 -4.59 29.18 13.58
CA LEU A 3 -4.23 29.04 14.99
C LEU A 3 -4.45 30.36 15.72
N VAL A 4 -5.21 30.29 16.82
CA VAL A 4 -5.50 31.41 17.70
C VAL A 4 -5.19 31.00 19.13
N ASN A 5 -4.50 31.86 19.88
CA ASN A 5 -4.26 31.64 21.30
C ASN A 5 -5.23 32.44 22.19
N ARG A 6 -5.22 32.11 23.47
CA ARG A 6 -5.77 32.92 24.56
C ARG A 6 -4.64 33.39 25.44
N THR A 7 -4.54 34.70 25.62
CA THR A 7 -3.50 35.27 26.48
C THR A 7 -3.81 35.00 27.95
N PHE A 8 -2.79 35.17 28.80
CA PHE A 8 -2.94 35.05 30.25
C PHE A 8 -4.11 35.88 30.81
N ASP A 9 -4.30 37.10 30.29
CA ASP A 9 -5.33 38.02 30.74
C ASP A 9 -6.73 37.61 30.26
N GLU A 10 -6.83 37.04 29.06
CA GLU A 10 -8.08 36.58 28.46
C GLU A 10 -8.64 35.32 29.13
N MET A 11 -7.81 34.48 29.76
CA MET A 11 -8.26 33.21 30.32
C MET A 11 -8.94 33.34 31.69
N GLN A 12 -9.91 32.46 31.96
CA GLN A 12 -10.64 32.42 33.23
C GLN A 12 -10.72 30.99 33.79
N PRO A 13 -10.73 30.81 35.13
CA PRO A 13 -11.03 29.52 35.74
C PRO A 13 -12.36 28.95 35.26
N GLY A 14 -12.41 27.64 35.02
CA GLY A 14 -13.56 26.90 34.48
C GLY A 14 -13.61 26.82 32.95
N GLU A 15 -12.79 27.59 32.24
CA GLU A 15 -12.67 27.46 30.79
C GLU A 15 -11.99 26.15 30.41
N ALA A 16 -12.48 25.51 29.35
CA ALA A 16 -11.94 24.25 28.88
C ALA A 16 -11.85 24.19 27.36
N ALA A 17 -10.92 23.38 26.87
CA ALA A 17 -10.82 23.00 25.48
C ALA A 17 -10.54 21.50 25.37
N GLU A 18 -10.92 20.93 24.24
CA GLU A 18 -10.69 19.51 23.97
C GLU A 18 -10.35 19.24 22.51
N ILE A 19 -9.64 18.15 22.29
CA ILE A 19 -9.36 17.60 20.97
C ILE A 19 -9.78 16.13 20.97
N ARG A 20 -10.49 15.73 19.93
CA ARG A 20 -10.78 14.33 19.64
C ARG A 20 -9.79 13.80 18.61
N ARG A 21 -9.23 12.62 18.84
CA ARG A 21 -8.26 11.99 17.93
C ARG A 21 -8.48 10.47 17.86
N LEU A 22 -8.44 9.92 16.65
CA LEU A 22 -8.28 8.49 16.40
C LEU A 22 -6.80 8.13 16.56
N ILE A 23 -6.50 7.14 17.39
CA ILE A 23 -5.13 6.61 17.50
C ILE A 23 -4.92 5.60 16.36
N THR A 24 -3.89 5.80 15.56
CA THR A 24 -3.54 4.93 14.44
C THR A 24 -2.24 4.18 14.69
N ASN A 25 -2.01 3.09 13.97
CA ASN A 25 -0.73 2.38 14.03
C ASN A 25 0.44 3.30 13.63
N ASP A 26 0.24 4.15 12.62
CA ASP A 26 1.27 5.08 12.14
C ASP A 26 1.67 6.08 13.21
N ASP A 27 0.73 6.52 14.06
CA ASP A 27 1.08 7.34 15.23
C ASP A 27 2.05 6.62 16.19
N LEU A 28 1.85 5.31 16.38
CA LEU A 28 2.69 4.50 17.28
C LEU A 28 4.10 4.31 16.72
N TYR A 29 4.24 4.09 15.40
CA TYR A 29 5.54 4.03 14.74
C TYR A 29 6.27 5.38 14.82
N VAL A 30 5.57 6.48 14.53
CA VAL A 30 6.14 7.83 14.62
C VAL A 30 6.60 8.12 16.04
N PHE A 31 5.79 7.76 17.04
CA PHE A 31 6.17 7.93 18.43
C PHE A 31 7.37 7.07 18.82
N ALA A 32 7.43 5.81 18.39
CA ALA A 32 8.57 4.93 18.67
C ALA A 32 9.87 5.49 18.09
N VAL A 33 9.85 6.03 16.87
CA VAL A 33 11.00 6.70 16.25
C VAL A 33 11.38 7.97 17.01
N ALA A 34 10.40 8.81 17.36
CA ALA A 34 10.64 10.07 18.05
C ALA A 34 11.13 9.89 19.50
N SER A 35 10.63 8.86 20.20
CA SER A 35 10.92 8.63 21.61
C SER A 35 12.01 7.58 21.86
N GLY A 36 12.42 6.82 20.84
CA GLY A 36 13.29 5.65 20.97
C GLY A 36 12.63 4.44 21.65
N ASN A 37 11.31 4.45 21.87
CA ASN A 37 10.59 3.35 22.51
C ASN A 37 10.14 2.33 21.45
N SER A 38 11.02 1.39 21.11
CA SER A 38 10.77 0.31 20.15
C SER A 38 10.17 -0.96 20.79
N ASN A 39 9.49 -0.84 21.93
CA ASN A 39 8.86 -2.00 22.57
C ASN A 39 7.85 -2.67 21.61
N PRO A 40 8.02 -3.97 21.28
CA PRO A 40 7.16 -4.68 20.34
C PRO A 40 5.66 -4.62 20.65
N MET A 41 5.26 -4.54 21.93
CA MET A 41 3.87 -4.43 22.36
C MET A 41 3.08 -3.24 21.76
N HIS A 42 3.80 -2.26 21.20
CA HIS A 42 3.22 -1.07 20.56
C HIS A 42 3.16 -1.19 19.03
N LEU A 43 3.93 -2.10 18.44
CA LEU A 43 4.33 -2.06 17.03
C LEU A 43 4.00 -3.34 16.26
N THR A 44 3.63 -4.42 16.95
CA THR A 44 3.40 -5.72 16.31
C THR A 44 1.93 -6.03 16.11
N ASP A 45 1.62 -6.67 14.99
CA ASP A 45 0.31 -7.28 14.71
C ASP A 45 0.22 -8.72 15.24
N SER A 46 0.91 -9.00 16.35
CA SER A 46 0.92 -10.30 17.01
C SER A 46 0.40 -10.20 18.43
N ASP A 47 -0.27 -11.28 18.84
CA ASP A 47 -0.56 -11.60 20.24
C ASP A 47 0.74 -12.11 20.88
N LEU A 48 1.40 -11.27 21.69
CA LEU A 48 2.70 -11.62 22.30
C LEU A 48 2.50 -12.40 23.61
N ASP A 49 1.34 -12.27 24.26
CA ASP A 49 1.03 -12.91 25.54
C ASP A 49 0.13 -14.18 25.42
N GLY A 50 -0.38 -14.46 24.22
CA GLY A 50 -1.16 -15.66 23.90
C GLY A 50 -2.63 -15.59 24.34
N ASN A 51 -3.15 -14.39 24.63
CA ASN A 51 -4.52 -14.19 25.11
C ASN A 51 -5.59 -14.14 24.00
N GLY A 52 -5.19 -14.20 22.74
CA GLY A 52 -6.04 -14.13 21.55
C GLY A 52 -6.31 -12.71 21.03
N ALA A 53 -5.66 -11.67 21.57
CA ALA A 53 -5.79 -10.28 21.15
C ALA A 53 -4.46 -9.70 20.66
N VAL A 54 -4.52 -8.93 19.56
CA VAL A 54 -3.34 -8.30 18.98
C VAL A 54 -2.87 -7.13 19.83
N GLU A 55 -1.59 -7.10 20.17
CA GLU A 55 -1.01 -6.05 21.01
C GLU A 55 -0.67 -4.81 20.19
N ARG A 56 -1.65 -3.89 20.09
CA ARG A 56 -1.49 -2.53 19.54
C ARG A 56 -1.69 -1.48 20.60
N VAL A 57 -1.07 -1.67 21.76
CA VAL A 57 -1.27 -0.81 22.92
C VAL A 57 -0.55 0.50 22.68
N ALA A 58 -1.26 1.62 22.74
CA ALA A 58 -0.65 2.94 22.69
C ALA A 58 0.26 3.15 23.92
N PRO A 59 1.53 3.56 23.74
CA PRO A 59 2.38 3.94 24.87
C PRO A 59 1.68 4.98 25.74
N GLY A 60 1.73 4.83 27.07
CA GLY A 60 1.11 5.82 27.97
C GLY A 60 1.60 7.24 27.68
N MET A 61 2.91 7.40 27.43
CA MET A 61 3.48 8.70 27.09
C MET A 61 3.06 9.24 25.72
N PHE A 62 2.68 8.39 24.76
CA PHE A 62 2.03 8.84 23.54
C PHE A 62 0.66 9.45 23.87
N VAL A 63 -0.16 8.76 24.66
CA VAL A 63 -1.46 9.28 25.12
C VAL A 63 -1.29 10.59 25.88
N ALA A 64 -0.30 10.69 26.76
CA ALA A 64 0.01 11.92 27.49
C ALA A 64 0.43 13.06 26.55
N SER A 65 1.11 12.76 25.44
CA SER A 65 1.53 13.77 24.46
C SER A 65 0.35 14.49 23.80
N LEU A 66 -0.84 13.88 23.76
CA LEU A 66 -2.06 14.52 23.25
C LEU A 66 -2.48 15.73 24.07
N ILE A 67 -2.12 15.78 25.36
CA ILE A 67 -2.34 16.98 26.20
C ILE A 67 -1.55 18.16 25.63
N SER A 68 -0.33 17.92 25.14
CA SER A 68 0.49 18.97 24.53
C SER A 68 -0.19 19.57 23.30
N ALA A 69 -0.92 18.76 22.52
CA ALA A 69 -1.71 19.26 21.40
C ALA A 69 -2.80 20.23 21.87
N VAL A 70 -3.56 19.89 22.92
CA VAL A 70 -4.60 20.79 23.46
C VAL A 70 -3.97 22.09 24.00
N LEU A 71 -2.91 21.98 24.80
CA LEU A 71 -2.29 23.15 25.43
C LEU A 71 -1.58 24.05 24.42
N GLY A 72 -0.91 23.47 23.43
CA GLY A 72 -0.13 24.21 22.43
C GLY A 72 -0.96 24.75 21.25
N THR A 73 -2.19 24.26 21.03
CA THR A 73 -3.00 24.65 19.86
C THR A 73 -4.37 25.23 20.19
N GLN A 74 -4.95 24.91 21.35
CA GLN A 74 -6.31 25.33 21.71
C GLN A 74 -6.35 26.22 22.97
N LEU A 75 -5.84 25.73 24.11
CA LEU A 75 -5.96 26.42 25.40
C LEU A 75 -4.76 26.12 26.31
N PRO A 76 -3.85 27.09 26.54
CA PRO A 76 -3.91 28.48 26.07
C PRO A 76 -3.67 28.65 24.56
N GLY A 77 -3.05 27.69 23.89
CA GLY A 77 -2.76 27.74 22.45
C GLY A 77 -1.34 28.22 22.12
N PRO A 78 -1.08 28.71 20.90
CA PRO A 78 0.26 29.09 20.44
C PRO A 78 1.01 30.03 21.41
N GLY A 79 2.28 29.70 21.67
CA GLY A 79 3.14 30.42 22.62
C GLY A 79 3.10 29.90 24.05
N THR A 80 2.28 28.89 24.33
CA THR A 80 2.27 28.19 25.63
C THR A 80 3.58 27.44 25.87
N LEU A 81 4.13 27.56 27.08
CA LEU A 81 5.34 26.81 27.50
C LEU A 81 5.04 25.92 28.70
N TYR A 82 5.43 24.65 28.62
CA TYR A 82 5.29 23.68 29.70
C TYR A 82 6.23 23.99 30.88
N ARG A 83 5.70 23.91 32.11
CA ARG A 83 6.49 24.00 33.34
C ARG A 83 6.50 22.69 34.11
N ARG A 84 5.33 22.07 34.29
CA ARG A 84 5.14 20.84 35.04
C ARG A 84 3.93 20.09 34.51
N GLN A 85 3.99 18.76 34.56
CA GLN A 85 2.86 17.88 34.28
C GLN A 85 2.89 16.74 35.31
N THR A 86 1.75 16.45 35.94
CA THR A 86 1.50 15.19 36.66
C THR A 86 0.63 14.29 35.81
N LEU A 87 0.81 12.98 35.92
CA LEU A 87 0.10 11.99 35.11
C LEU A 87 -0.19 10.75 35.96
N ASP A 88 -1.45 10.33 35.97
CA ASP A 88 -1.92 9.06 36.49
C ASP A 88 -2.55 8.26 35.34
N PHE A 89 -2.06 7.05 35.12
CA PHE A 89 -2.52 6.16 34.05
C PHE A 89 -3.53 5.15 34.61
N HIS A 90 -4.78 5.23 34.12
CA HIS A 90 -5.90 4.45 34.65
C HIS A 90 -6.31 3.30 33.73
N ALA A 91 -6.15 3.46 32.42
CA ALA A 91 -6.49 2.43 31.44
C ALA A 91 -5.53 2.42 30.24
N ARG A 92 -5.65 1.40 29.39
CA ARG A 92 -4.92 1.29 28.12
C ARG A 92 -5.79 1.75 26.95
N VAL A 93 -5.15 2.24 25.90
CA VAL A 93 -5.81 2.55 24.63
C VAL A 93 -5.09 1.81 23.53
N HIS A 94 -5.80 1.42 22.50
CA HIS A 94 -5.28 0.68 21.36
C HIS A 94 -5.43 1.49 20.08
N ALA A 95 -4.59 1.20 19.10
CA ALA A 95 -4.81 1.72 17.75
C ALA A 95 -6.19 1.26 17.22
N GLY A 96 -6.90 2.18 16.56
CA GLY A 96 -8.30 2.03 16.16
C GLY A 96 -9.29 2.65 17.14
N GLU A 97 -8.88 2.99 18.37
CA GLU A 97 -9.74 3.66 19.34
C GLU A 97 -9.64 5.19 19.23
N GLU A 98 -10.76 5.86 19.50
CA GLU A 98 -10.82 7.32 19.62
C GLU A 98 -10.76 7.77 21.08
N VAL A 99 -10.02 8.84 21.30
CA VAL A 99 -9.90 9.50 22.61
C VAL A 99 -10.23 10.98 22.51
N VAL A 100 -10.74 11.52 23.62
CA VAL A 100 -10.90 12.95 23.84
C VAL A 100 -9.91 13.37 24.91
N THR A 101 -9.04 14.31 24.56
CA THR A 101 -8.15 14.97 25.51
C THR A 101 -8.72 16.33 25.85
N ARG A 102 -8.91 16.61 27.13
CA ARG A 102 -9.51 17.84 27.64
C ARG A 102 -8.59 18.52 28.64
N ALA A 103 -8.47 19.83 28.54
CA ALA A 103 -7.78 20.68 29.51
C ALA A 103 -8.75 21.74 30.04
N GLU A 104 -8.80 21.93 31.35
CA GLU A 104 -9.68 22.89 32.04
C GLU A 104 -8.87 23.77 33.00
N VAL A 105 -9.03 25.08 32.92
CA VAL A 105 -8.32 26.05 33.77
C VAL A 105 -8.83 25.96 35.20
N LEU A 106 -7.94 25.58 36.13
CA LEU A 106 -8.23 25.56 37.56
C LEU A 106 -7.95 26.90 38.21
N SER A 107 -6.79 27.49 37.91
CA SER A 107 -6.35 28.75 38.49
C SER A 107 -5.26 29.41 37.64
N LYS A 108 -5.09 30.73 37.80
CA LYS A 108 -4.01 31.48 37.19
C LYS A 108 -3.38 32.44 38.20
N ALA A 109 -2.05 32.53 38.22
CA ALA A 109 -1.30 33.42 39.09
C ALA A 109 0.07 33.77 38.48
N ALA A 110 0.42 35.05 38.44
CA ALA A 110 1.73 35.55 38.01
C ALA A 110 2.25 34.95 36.69
N GLY A 111 1.40 34.90 35.65
CA GLY A 111 1.73 34.34 34.33
C GLY A 111 1.65 32.81 34.24
N LEU A 112 1.53 32.11 35.37
CA LEU A 112 1.35 30.66 35.44
C LEU A 112 -0.14 30.31 35.43
N VAL A 113 -0.50 29.30 34.64
CA VAL A 113 -1.86 28.74 34.59
C VAL A 113 -1.78 27.27 34.97
N ARG A 114 -2.63 26.85 35.91
CA ARG A 114 -2.82 25.46 36.30
C ARG A 114 -4.07 24.93 35.62
N LEU A 115 -3.92 23.83 34.89
CA LEU A 115 -5.01 23.17 34.17
C LEU A 115 -5.18 21.74 34.65
N LYS A 116 -6.41 21.31 34.88
CA LYS A 116 -6.76 19.90 34.98
C LYS A 116 -6.72 19.30 33.58
N THR A 117 -6.07 18.16 33.43
CA THR A 117 -5.94 17.47 32.15
C THR A 117 -6.49 16.06 32.27
N GLU A 118 -7.33 15.65 31.33
CA GLU A 118 -7.87 14.30 31.27
C GLU A 118 -7.89 13.77 29.84
N VAL A 119 -7.72 12.45 29.70
CA VAL A 119 -7.95 11.73 28.45
C VAL A 119 -8.98 10.66 28.72
N ARG A 120 -10.03 10.63 27.89
CA ARG A 120 -11.11 9.65 27.98
C ARG A 120 -11.30 8.93 26.67
N ARG A 121 -11.62 7.64 26.74
CA ARG A 121 -12.02 6.86 25.57
C ARG A 121 -13.44 7.26 25.16
N VAL A 122 -13.67 7.43 23.86
CA VAL A 122 -14.97 7.90 23.33
C VAL A 122 -16.05 6.82 23.43
N SER A 123 -15.70 5.55 23.23
CA SER A 123 -16.67 4.45 23.14
C SER A 123 -17.42 4.18 24.44
N ASP A 124 -16.78 4.36 25.59
CA ASP A 124 -17.34 4.03 26.91
C ASP A 124 -17.20 5.16 27.95
N GLY A 125 -16.55 6.28 27.60
CA GLY A 125 -16.26 7.38 28.52
C GLY A 125 -15.19 7.07 29.58
N GLY A 126 -14.52 5.92 29.45
CA GLY A 126 -13.52 5.42 30.39
C GLY A 126 -12.37 6.41 30.57
N LEU A 127 -12.03 6.70 31.83
CA LEU A 127 -10.88 7.54 32.14
C LEU A 127 -9.59 6.77 31.83
N VAL A 128 -8.81 7.28 30.89
CA VAL A 128 -7.55 6.67 30.45
C VAL A 128 -6.38 7.27 31.23
N LEU A 129 -6.38 8.59 31.33
CA LEU A 129 -5.30 9.35 31.95
C LEU A 129 -5.91 10.57 32.64
N SER A 130 -5.40 10.91 33.83
CA SER A 130 -5.68 12.18 34.49
C SER A 130 -4.38 12.85 34.93
N GLY A 131 -4.45 14.15 35.17
CA GLY A 131 -3.30 14.90 35.65
C GLY A 131 -3.58 16.38 35.81
N GLU A 132 -2.53 17.12 36.16
CA GLU A 132 -2.53 18.57 36.14
C GLU A 132 -1.31 19.08 35.36
N ALA A 133 -1.54 20.07 34.51
CA ALA A 133 -0.51 20.81 33.80
C ALA A 133 -0.29 22.17 34.46
N GLU A 134 0.95 22.58 34.61
CA GLU A 134 1.33 23.97 34.87
C GLU A 134 2.04 24.51 33.64
N VAL A 135 1.52 25.60 33.09
CA VAL A 135 2.06 26.23 31.89
C VAL A 135 2.24 27.74 32.07
N LEU A 136 3.20 28.30 31.36
CA LEU A 136 3.29 29.73 31.14
C LEU A 136 2.40 30.07 29.94
N ALA A 137 1.38 30.88 30.19
CA ALA A 137 0.48 31.33 29.15
C ALA A 137 1.12 32.43 28.29
N PRO A 138 0.78 32.51 26.99
CA PRO A 138 1.24 33.61 26.17
C PRO A 138 0.68 34.95 26.67
N THR A 139 1.48 36.01 26.60
CA THR A 139 1.04 37.38 26.90
C THR A 139 0.66 38.15 25.65
N GLU A 140 1.16 37.72 24.49
CA GLU A 140 0.87 38.32 23.19
C GLU A 140 -0.15 37.49 22.42
N LYS A 141 -1.06 38.18 21.75
CA LYS A 141 -2.08 37.54 20.92
C LYS A 141 -1.43 36.95 19.68
N PHE A 142 -1.72 35.68 19.42
CA PHE A 142 -1.39 35.00 18.18
C PHE A 142 -2.69 34.68 17.46
N ASP A 143 -2.76 35.10 16.20
CA ASP A 143 -3.88 34.85 15.30
C ASP A 143 -3.30 34.83 13.87
N ARG A 144 -3.05 33.64 13.34
CA ARG A 144 -2.47 33.47 12.00
C ARG A 144 -3.02 32.23 11.29
N ASP A 145 -3.20 32.40 9.99
CA ASP A 145 -3.40 31.33 9.03
C ASP A 145 -2.08 30.67 8.60
N ASN A 146 -2.20 29.51 7.95
CA ASN A 146 -1.12 28.85 7.21
C ASN A 146 0.13 28.49 8.03
N VAL A 147 -0.05 28.14 9.31
CA VAL A 147 1.00 27.38 10.00
C VAL A 147 1.04 25.99 9.38
N GLU A 148 2.13 25.70 8.67
CA GLU A 148 2.41 24.43 8.01
C GLU A 148 3.40 23.61 8.83
N VAL A 149 3.07 22.34 9.02
CA VAL A 149 3.99 21.32 9.53
C VAL A 149 4.29 20.41 8.34
N PRO A 150 5.57 20.12 8.03
CA PRO A 150 5.90 19.19 6.97
C PRO A 150 5.18 17.85 7.18
N GLY A 151 4.65 17.29 6.10
CA GLY A 151 4.11 15.93 6.13
C GLY A 151 5.21 14.92 6.48
N LEU A 152 4.84 13.86 7.19
CA LEU A 152 5.71 12.73 7.47
C LEU A 152 5.14 11.49 6.77
N LEU A 153 6.01 10.79 6.04
CA LEU A 153 5.64 9.57 5.32
C LEU A 153 6.22 8.36 6.06
N VAL A 154 5.34 7.53 6.60
CA VAL A 154 5.73 6.26 7.22
C VAL A 154 5.86 5.22 6.12
N GLN A 155 7.07 4.68 5.93
CA GLN A 155 7.35 3.66 4.91
C GLN A 155 6.88 2.29 5.40
N ARG A 156 5.63 1.95 5.08
CA ARG A 156 5.00 0.65 5.39
C ARG A 156 4.18 0.15 4.22
N HIS A 157 4.15 -1.17 4.06
CA HIS A 157 3.47 -1.88 2.96
C HIS A 157 2.26 -2.65 3.49
N ARG A 158 1.34 -1.90 4.11
CA ARG A 158 0.16 -2.44 4.81
C ARG A 158 -0.80 -3.18 3.89
N HIS A 159 -0.80 -2.86 2.59
CA HIS A 159 -1.77 -3.43 1.66
C HIS A 159 -1.35 -4.84 1.25
N PHE A 160 -0.06 -5.09 1.05
CA PHE A 160 0.46 -6.44 0.85
C PHE A 160 0.35 -7.29 2.11
N GLU A 161 0.61 -6.74 3.30
CA GLU A 161 0.33 -7.42 4.57
C GLU A 161 -1.14 -7.90 4.65
N ALA A 162 -2.08 -7.02 4.28
CA ALA A 162 -3.51 -7.35 4.28
C ALA A 162 -3.88 -8.40 3.21
N ILE A 163 -3.28 -8.34 2.02
CA ILE A 163 -3.49 -9.34 0.96
C ILE A 163 -2.95 -10.71 1.40
N LEU A 164 -1.75 -10.76 2.00
CA LEU A 164 -1.17 -11.99 2.53
C LEU A 164 -2.04 -12.59 3.63
N ALA A 165 -2.52 -11.77 4.58
CA ALA A 165 -3.42 -12.23 5.64
C ALA A 165 -4.72 -12.86 5.08
N ARG A 166 -5.27 -12.29 3.99
CA ARG A 166 -6.44 -12.84 3.29
C ARG A 166 -6.13 -14.12 2.50
N ALA A 167 -4.90 -14.27 2.00
CA ALA A 167 -4.48 -15.41 1.20
C ALA A 167 -4.13 -16.64 2.05
N LYS A 168 -3.50 -16.46 3.22
CA LYS A 168 -3.08 -17.54 4.14
C LYS A 168 -4.12 -18.62 4.46
N PRO A 169 -5.41 -18.31 4.71
CA PRO A 169 -6.41 -19.34 4.99
C PRO A 169 -6.92 -20.09 3.75
N LEU A 170 -6.54 -19.68 2.54
CA LEU A 170 -6.97 -20.32 1.30
C LEU A 170 -6.13 -21.56 0.98
N PRO A 171 -6.65 -22.52 0.19
CA PRO A 171 -5.84 -23.63 -0.30
C PRO A 171 -4.63 -23.14 -1.10
N ALA A 172 -3.46 -23.71 -0.83
CA ALA A 172 -2.23 -23.39 -1.54
C ALA A 172 -2.38 -23.60 -3.06
N LEU A 173 -1.96 -22.60 -3.84
CA LEU A 173 -2.10 -22.64 -5.29
C LEU A 173 -1.01 -23.51 -5.93
N LEU A 174 -1.40 -24.58 -6.62
CA LEU A 174 -0.47 -25.42 -7.38
C LEU A 174 0.25 -24.57 -8.44
N THR A 175 1.55 -24.37 -8.27
CA THR A 175 2.33 -23.40 -9.05
C THR A 175 3.54 -24.07 -9.68
N ALA A 176 3.63 -24.06 -11.01
CA ALA A 176 4.82 -24.52 -11.71
C ALA A 176 5.91 -23.43 -11.65
N VAL A 177 6.99 -23.68 -10.92
CA VAL A 177 8.12 -22.76 -10.78
C VAL A 177 9.20 -23.16 -11.78
N VAL A 178 9.44 -22.32 -12.79
CA VAL A 178 10.25 -22.66 -13.97
C VAL A 178 11.68 -22.18 -13.80
N CYS A 179 12.64 -23.08 -13.94
CA CYS A 179 14.08 -22.87 -13.73
C CYS A 179 14.41 -22.16 -12.40
N PRO A 180 14.03 -22.68 -11.22
CA PRO A 180 14.40 -22.09 -9.93
C PRO A 180 15.82 -22.47 -9.50
N ASP A 181 16.81 -22.26 -10.36
CA ASP A 181 18.22 -22.60 -10.15
C ASP A 181 19.08 -21.39 -9.70
N GLU A 182 18.43 -20.39 -9.09
CA GLU A 182 19.08 -19.31 -8.34
C GLU A 182 18.46 -19.16 -6.93
N ALA A 183 19.29 -18.81 -5.94
CA ALA A 183 18.90 -18.66 -4.53
C ALA A 183 17.64 -17.79 -4.32
N LYS A 184 17.53 -16.65 -5.02
CA LYS A 184 16.35 -15.77 -4.92
C LYS A 184 15.07 -16.43 -5.44
N SER A 185 15.15 -17.07 -6.61
CA SER A 185 14.00 -17.71 -7.25
C SER A 185 13.48 -18.91 -6.45
N LEU A 186 14.39 -19.80 -6.01
CA LEU A 186 14.03 -20.94 -5.19
C LEU A 186 13.58 -20.49 -3.79
N GLY A 187 14.33 -19.60 -3.15
CA GLY A 187 14.03 -19.10 -1.82
C GLY A 187 12.65 -18.43 -1.73
N GLY A 188 12.28 -17.63 -2.73
CA GLY A 188 10.95 -17.01 -2.81
C GLY A 188 9.82 -18.03 -2.95
N ALA A 189 9.98 -19.03 -3.82
CA ALA A 189 8.99 -20.10 -3.97
C ALA A 189 8.82 -20.93 -2.69
N LEU A 190 9.92 -21.26 -2.01
CA LEU A 190 9.89 -22.01 -0.76
C LEU A 190 9.34 -21.19 0.41
N LEU A 191 9.60 -19.88 0.45
CA LEU A 191 8.98 -18.98 1.42
C LEU A 191 7.46 -18.95 1.22
N ALA A 192 7.00 -18.75 -0.01
CA ALA A 192 5.57 -18.77 -0.32
C ALA A 192 4.92 -20.13 0.00
N ALA A 193 5.64 -21.24 -0.17
CA ALA A 193 5.17 -22.56 0.24
C ALA A 193 5.05 -22.71 1.76
N ARG A 194 6.03 -22.22 2.53
CA ARG A 194 5.98 -22.22 4.02
C ARG A 194 4.82 -21.39 4.55
N GLU A 195 4.49 -20.29 3.88
CA GLU A 195 3.34 -19.44 4.21
C GLU A 195 2.00 -20.03 3.69
N SER A 196 2.00 -21.25 3.15
CA SER A 196 0.83 -21.94 2.59
C SER A 196 0.15 -21.21 1.41
N ILE A 197 0.87 -20.32 0.73
CA ILE A 197 0.35 -19.52 -0.40
C ILE A 197 0.39 -20.33 -1.70
N ILE A 198 1.49 -21.05 -1.94
CA ILE A 198 1.65 -21.90 -3.13
C ILE A 198 2.06 -23.32 -2.76
N ALA A 199 1.68 -24.27 -3.62
CA ALA A 199 2.22 -25.63 -3.62
C ALA A 199 3.12 -25.76 -4.86
N PRO A 200 4.45 -25.63 -4.72
CA PRO A 200 5.35 -25.51 -5.86
C PRO A 200 5.61 -26.87 -6.53
N ILE A 201 5.63 -26.87 -7.86
CA ILE A 201 6.20 -27.93 -8.70
C ILE A 201 7.42 -27.32 -9.39
N LEU A 202 8.62 -27.77 -9.06
CA LEU A 202 9.86 -27.19 -9.59
C LEU A 202 10.16 -27.83 -10.96
N VAL A 203 10.30 -27.02 -12.00
CA VAL A 203 10.52 -27.49 -13.38
C VAL A 203 11.86 -26.98 -13.89
N GLY A 204 12.80 -27.86 -14.20
CA GLY A 204 14.13 -27.47 -14.69
C GLY A 204 15.21 -28.53 -14.43
N SER A 205 16.49 -28.12 -14.45
CA SER A 205 17.60 -29.04 -14.19
C SER A 205 17.63 -29.43 -12.71
N GLU A 206 17.25 -30.68 -12.40
CA GLU A 206 17.21 -31.20 -11.04
C GLU A 206 18.57 -31.10 -10.32
N PRO A 207 19.71 -31.42 -10.97
CA PRO A 207 21.03 -31.20 -10.36
C PRO A 207 21.27 -29.75 -9.94
N ALA A 208 20.87 -28.78 -10.77
CA ALA A 208 21.04 -27.37 -10.49
C ALA A 208 20.14 -26.90 -9.32
N ILE A 209 18.87 -27.29 -9.34
CA ILE A 209 17.89 -26.97 -8.28
C ILE A 209 18.36 -27.54 -6.93
N ARG A 210 18.77 -28.82 -6.88
CA ARG A 210 19.25 -29.46 -5.65
C ARG A 210 20.54 -28.84 -5.11
N LYS A 211 21.43 -28.41 -6.00
CA LYS A 211 22.64 -27.68 -5.61
C LYS A 211 22.27 -26.38 -4.90
N VAL A 212 21.40 -25.58 -5.50
CA VAL A 212 20.96 -24.29 -4.92
C VAL A 212 20.23 -24.50 -3.60
N ALA A 213 19.38 -25.52 -3.51
CA ALA A 213 18.71 -25.88 -2.26
C ALA A 213 19.73 -26.19 -1.14
N THR A 214 20.80 -26.92 -1.47
CA THR A 214 21.90 -27.20 -0.53
C THR A 214 22.60 -25.91 -0.12
N ASP A 215 22.91 -25.03 -1.07
CA ASP A 215 23.59 -23.75 -0.82
C ASP A 215 22.78 -22.82 0.11
N ILE A 216 21.44 -22.87 0.04
CA ILE A 216 20.55 -22.07 0.91
C ILE A 216 20.03 -22.84 2.15
N GLY A 217 20.45 -24.09 2.35
CA GLY A 217 20.02 -24.93 3.48
C GLY A 217 18.53 -25.30 3.45
N ALA A 218 17.94 -25.42 2.26
CA ALA A 218 16.54 -25.79 2.06
C ALA A 218 16.35 -27.31 1.86
N ASP A 219 15.27 -27.84 2.43
CA ASP A 219 14.81 -29.20 2.21
C ASP A 219 13.77 -29.24 1.08
N LEU A 220 13.93 -30.18 0.14
CA LEU A 220 13.05 -30.39 -1.01
C LEU A 220 12.35 -31.77 -0.98
N THR A 221 12.41 -32.51 0.14
CA THR A 221 11.95 -33.90 0.22
C THR A 221 10.48 -34.08 -0.22
N ASP A 222 9.60 -33.16 0.17
CA ASP A 222 8.16 -33.22 -0.16
C ASP A 222 7.77 -32.35 -1.37
N ILE A 223 8.74 -31.89 -2.15
CA ILE A 223 8.52 -30.99 -3.29
C ILE A 223 8.77 -31.75 -4.59
N GLU A 224 7.79 -31.75 -5.48
CA GLU A 224 7.93 -32.37 -6.80
C GLU A 224 8.95 -31.59 -7.64
N ILE A 225 9.89 -32.32 -8.24
CA ILE A 225 10.84 -31.80 -9.23
C ILE A 225 10.62 -32.52 -10.56
N VAL A 226 10.27 -31.77 -11.60
CA VAL A 226 10.16 -32.24 -12.98
C VAL A 226 11.45 -31.89 -13.70
N HIS A 227 12.31 -32.90 -13.84
CA HIS A 227 13.58 -32.73 -14.51
C HIS A 227 13.42 -32.46 -16.01
N VAL A 228 13.85 -31.28 -16.45
CA VAL A 228 13.91 -30.88 -17.87
C VAL A 228 15.17 -30.07 -18.12
N GLU A 229 15.89 -30.41 -19.19
CA GLU A 229 17.09 -29.67 -19.60
C GLU A 229 16.73 -28.55 -20.60
N GLY A 230 17.23 -27.35 -20.33
CA GLY A 230 17.04 -26.15 -21.14
C GLY A 230 15.79 -25.32 -20.81
N ASP A 231 15.96 -24.00 -20.76
CA ASP A 231 14.92 -23.04 -20.33
C ASP A 231 13.64 -23.13 -21.16
N LEU A 232 13.75 -23.21 -22.48
CA LEU A 232 12.60 -23.28 -23.38
C LEU A 232 11.79 -24.57 -23.15
N ALA A 233 12.47 -25.70 -22.98
CA ALA A 233 11.82 -26.97 -22.73
C ALA A 233 11.15 -27.01 -21.34
N ALA A 234 11.77 -26.38 -20.33
CA ALA A 234 11.17 -26.21 -19.02
C ALA A 234 9.89 -25.35 -19.08
N ALA A 235 9.90 -24.26 -19.85
CA ALA A 235 8.72 -23.43 -20.07
C ALA A 235 7.59 -24.16 -20.84
N GLU A 236 7.94 -24.98 -21.85
CA GLU A 236 6.98 -25.86 -22.54
C GLU A 236 6.37 -26.90 -21.59
N MET A 237 7.21 -27.50 -20.71
CA MET A 237 6.74 -28.44 -19.70
C MET A 237 5.76 -27.76 -18.72
N ALA A 238 6.05 -26.53 -18.29
CA ALA A 238 5.12 -25.77 -17.45
C ALA A 238 3.76 -25.55 -18.14
N CYS A 239 3.75 -25.26 -19.44
CA CYS A 239 2.51 -25.18 -20.22
C CYS A 239 1.73 -26.50 -20.23
N ARG A 240 2.43 -27.64 -20.39
CA ARG A 240 1.82 -28.99 -20.34
C ARG A 240 1.20 -29.27 -18.97
N LEU A 241 1.90 -28.98 -17.88
CA LEU A 241 1.36 -29.15 -16.52
C LEU A 241 0.05 -28.37 -16.32
N VAL A 242 -0.07 -27.17 -16.90
CA VAL A 242 -1.31 -26.39 -16.87
C VAL A 242 -2.41 -26.99 -17.75
N HIS A 243 -2.06 -27.57 -18.90
CA HIS A 243 -3.03 -28.26 -19.75
C HIS A 243 -3.60 -29.50 -19.06
N ASP A 244 -2.74 -30.24 -18.37
CA ASP A 244 -3.07 -31.46 -17.63
C ASP A 244 -3.81 -31.17 -16.31
N GLY A 245 -3.99 -29.90 -15.93
CA GLY A 245 -4.63 -29.50 -14.67
C GLY A 245 -3.77 -29.76 -13.42
N ARG A 246 -2.46 -29.98 -13.61
CA ARG A 246 -1.49 -30.21 -12.52
C ARG A 246 -0.91 -28.91 -11.96
N ALA A 247 -0.98 -27.82 -12.72
CA ALA A 247 -0.59 -26.48 -12.29
C ALA A 247 -1.70 -25.45 -12.62
N HIS A 248 -1.91 -24.52 -11.69
CA HIS A 248 -2.92 -23.45 -11.77
C HIS A 248 -2.31 -22.04 -11.77
N ALA A 249 -0.98 -21.95 -11.70
CA ALA A 249 -0.19 -20.76 -11.93
C ALA A 249 1.20 -21.15 -12.43
N ILE A 250 1.89 -20.20 -13.06
CA ILE A 250 3.29 -20.35 -13.45
C ILE A 250 4.10 -19.25 -12.78
N MET A 251 5.26 -19.60 -12.22
CA MET A 251 6.19 -18.66 -11.62
C MET A 251 7.52 -18.71 -12.35
N LYS A 252 8.00 -17.53 -12.74
CA LYS A 252 9.32 -17.38 -13.37
C LYS A 252 10.43 -17.56 -12.32
N GLY A 253 11.41 -18.40 -12.65
CA GLY A 253 12.68 -18.48 -11.95
C GLY A 253 13.80 -17.73 -12.68
N HIS A 254 14.97 -18.36 -12.79
CA HIS A 254 16.17 -17.79 -13.39
C HIS A 254 16.23 -18.06 -14.90
N LEU A 255 15.30 -17.50 -15.66
CA LEU A 255 15.31 -17.53 -17.13
C LEU A 255 14.95 -16.17 -17.74
N HIS A 256 15.15 -16.00 -19.05
CA HIS A 256 14.69 -14.78 -19.73
C HIS A 256 13.16 -14.78 -19.83
N THR A 257 12.53 -13.60 -19.72
CA THR A 257 11.07 -13.48 -19.81
C THR A 257 10.57 -13.97 -21.18
N ASP A 258 11.31 -13.71 -22.25
CA ASP A 258 10.94 -14.18 -23.60
C ASP A 258 10.96 -15.70 -23.71
N ASP A 259 11.92 -16.37 -23.06
CA ASP A 259 12.01 -17.84 -23.07
C ASP A 259 10.83 -18.48 -22.32
N LEU A 260 10.35 -17.81 -21.27
CA LEU A 260 9.14 -18.22 -20.57
C LEU A 260 7.87 -17.96 -21.39
N LEU A 261 7.73 -16.77 -21.98
CA LEU A 261 6.48 -16.35 -22.65
C LEU A 261 6.31 -16.95 -24.05
N LYS A 262 7.40 -17.22 -24.78
CA LYS A 262 7.34 -17.68 -26.18
C LYS A 262 6.59 -19.01 -26.33
N PRO A 263 6.81 -20.05 -25.50
CA PRO A 263 5.97 -21.26 -25.53
C PRO A 263 4.51 -20.99 -25.18
N MET A 264 4.26 -20.07 -24.24
CA MET A 264 2.91 -19.79 -23.76
C MET A 264 2.02 -19.10 -24.81
N VAL A 265 2.59 -18.42 -25.80
CA VAL A 265 1.83 -17.78 -26.88
C VAL A 265 1.59 -18.68 -28.09
N ASP A 266 2.07 -19.93 -28.04
CA ASP A 266 1.76 -20.93 -29.07
C ASP A 266 0.24 -21.18 -29.16
N LYS A 267 -0.25 -21.43 -30.38
CA LYS A 267 -1.70 -21.59 -30.64
C LYS A 267 -2.24 -22.98 -30.29
N ALA A 268 -1.39 -24.01 -30.33
CA ALA A 268 -1.78 -25.39 -30.15
C ALA A 268 -1.45 -25.91 -28.74
N ILE A 269 -0.29 -25.53 -28.21
CA ILE A 269 0.22 -26.04 -26.92
C ILE A 269 0.42 -24.94 -25.87
N GLY A 270 0.18 -23.68 -26.24
CA GLY A 270 0.32 -22.52 -25.36
C GLY A 270 -0.94 -22.24 -24.53
N LEU A 271 -0.92 -21.13 -23.79
CA LEU A 271 -1.90 -20.79 -22.75
C LEU A 271 -2.89 -19.71 -23.18
N ARG A 272 -3.10 -19.53 -24.49
CA ARG A 272 -3.95 -18.47 -25.02
C ARG A 272 -5.43 -18.75 -24.80
N ILE A 273 -6.16 -17.74 -24.33
CA ILE A 273 -7.61 -17.79 -24.13
C ILE A 273 -8.38 -16.79 -25.00
N GLY A 274 -7.76 -16.28 -26.05
CA GLY A 274 -8.36 -15.28 -26.95
C GLY A 274 -8.17 -13.83 -26.52
N ARG A 275 -7.47 -13.56 -25.41
CA ARG A 275 -6.98 -12.23 -25.01
C ARG A 275 -5.47 -12.10 -25.22
N ARG A 276 -4.98 -10.87 -25.38
CA ARG A 276 -3.55 -10.55 -25.35
C ARG A 276 -2.99 -10.79 -23.95
N PHE A 277 -1.74 -11.24 -23.89
CA PHE A 277 -1.00 -11.29 -22.63
C PHE A 277 -0.57 -9.89 -22.23
N THR A 278 -0.88 -9.49 -21.00
CA THR A 278 -0.63 -8.14 -20.50
C THR A 278 -0.01 -8.21 -19.12
N HIS A 279 0.86 -7.25 -18.80
CA HIS A 279 1.49 -7.17 -17.49
C HIS A 279 0.87 -6.10 -16.60
N VAL A 280 0.73 -6.39 -15.31
CA VAL A 280 0.34 -5.43 -14.28
C VAL A 280 1.37 -5.45 -13.15
N PHE A 281 1.91 -4.27 -12.81
CA PHE A 281 2.54 -4.07 -11.52
C PHE A 281 1.49 -3.60 -10.52
N VAL A 282 1.30 -4.35 -9.44
CA VAL A 282 0.56 -3.88 -8.26
C VAL A 282 1.58 -3.25 -7.31
N MET A 283 1.37 -1.98 -6.95
CA MET A 283 2.32 -1.18 -6.18
C MET A 283 1.71 -0.80 -4.83
N ASP A 284 2.33 -1.24 -3.74
CA ASP A 284 2.01 -0.79 -2.39
C ASP A 284 2.84 0.46 -2.07
N VAL A 285 2.26 1.62 -2.40
CA VAL A 285 2.91 2.93 -2.27
C VAL A 285 2.64 3.51 -0.88
N PRO A 286 3.69 3.80 -0.09
CA PRO A 286 3.54 4.46 1.20
C PRO A 286 2.69 5.74 1.13
N GLY A 287 1.81 5.91 2.10
CA GLY A 287 0.89 7.06 2.18
C GLY A 287 -0.34 6.98 1.28
N GLN A 288 -0.42 6.02 0.35
CA GLN A 288 -1.63 5.83 -0.47
C GLN A 288 -2.72 5.03 0.28
N PRO A 289 -4.01 5.34 0.04
CA PRO A 289 -5.12 4.66 0.72
C PRO A 289 -5.36 3.23 0.20
N GLU A 290 -4.86 2.90 -0.99
CA GLU A 290 -5.02 1.60 -1.64
C GLU A 290 -3.82 1.31 -2.58
N PRO A 291 -3.62 0.05 -3.03
CA PRO A 291 -2.60 -0.27 -4.03
C PRO A 291 -2.83 0.43 -5.38
N LEU A 292 -1.73 0.79 -6.05
CA LEU A 292 -1.75 1.41 -7.37
C LEU A 292 -1.29 0.42 -8.44
N PHE A 293 -2.07 0.27 -9.51
CA PHE A 293 -1.81 -0.69 -10.57
C PHE A 293 -1.22 0.06 -11.76
N VAL A 294 -0.10 -0.41 -12.32
CA VAL A 294 0.54 0.17 -13.50
C VAL A 294 0.60 -0.86 -14.62
N THR A 295 0.02 -0.56 -15.78
CA THR A 295 -0.13 -1.53 -16.88
C THR A 295 -0.11 -0.87 -18.27
N ASP A 296 0.54 -1.39 -19.31
CA ASP A 296 1.49 -2.51 -19.35
C ASP A 296 2.92 -2.00 -19.25
N ALA A 297 3.70 -2.56 -18.33
CA ALA A 297 5.04 -2.09 -17.99
C ALA A 297 6.17 -3.10 -18.32
N ALA A 298 5.86 -4.24 -18.94
CA ALA A 298 6.86 -5.30 -19.14
C ALA A 298 6.72 -6.14 -20.43
N ILE A 299 5.56 -6.18 -21.08
CA ILE A 299 5.32 -7.08 -22.22
C ILE A 299 5.03 -6.31 -23.51
N ASN A 300 4.04 -5.41 -23.49
CA ASN A 300 3.56 -4.78 -24.72
C ASN A 300 4.30 -3.46 -24.97
N ILE A 301 5.25 -3.48 -25.93
CA ILE A 301 6.15 -2.34 -26.22
C ILE A 301 5.37 -1.08 -26.65
N ALA A 302 4.63 -1.19 -27.74
CA ALA A 302 3.81 -0.12 -28.31
C ALA A 302 2.41 -0.69 -28.62
N PRO A 303 1.54 -0.83 -27.61
CA PRO A 303 0.26 -1.51 -27.79
C PRO A 303 -0.68 -0.70 -28.68
N ASP A 304 -1.34 -1.37 -29.63
CA ASP A 304 -2.43 -0.80 -30.40
C ASP A 304 -3.72 -0.70 -29.56
N LEU A 305 -4.76 -0.05 -30.09
CA LEU A 305 -6.01 0.17 -29.35
C LEU A 305 -6.65 -1.15 -28.88
N ALA A 306 -6.67 -2.19 -29.73
CA ALA A 306 -7.24 -3.48 -29.38
C ALA A 306 -6.46 -4.14 -28.22
N THR A 307 -5.13 -4.07 -28.26
CA THR A 307 -4.29 -4.53 -27.16
C THR A 307 -4.52 -3.71 -25.89
N LYS A 308 -4.72 -2.39 -26.00
CA LYS A 308 -5.03 -1.53 -24.86
C LYS A 308 -6.38 -1.86 -24.21
N VAL A 309 -7.36 -2.35 -24.96
CA VAL A 309 -8.62 -2.88 -24.40
C VAL A 309 -8.34 -4.08 -23.50
N ASP A 310 -7.53 -5.03 -23.95
CA ASP A 310 -7.15 -6.19 -23.13
C ASP A 310 -6.33 -5.78 -21.90
N ILE A 311 -5.41 -4.81 -22.04
CA ILE A 311 -4.64 -4.22 -20.93
C ILE A 311 -5.60 -3.66 -19.87
N CYS A 312 -6.57 -2.86 -20.30
CA CYS A 312 -7.56 -2.26 -19.41
C CYS A 312 -8.44 -3.33 -18.74
N GLN A 313 -8.99 -4.26 -19.52
CA GLN A 313 -9.93 -5.26 -18.99
C GLN A 313 -9.22 -6.22 -18.02
N ASN A 314 -8.00 -6.68 -18.34
CA ASN A 314 -7.26 -7.58 -17.46
C ASN A 314 -6.90 -6.90 -16.12
N ALA A 315 -6.54 -5.62 -16.13
CA ALA A 315 -6.26 -4.88 -14.90
C ALA A 315 -7.52 -4.65 -14.06
N ILE A 316 -8.67 -4.38 -14.69
CA ILE A 316 -9.97 -4.30 -14.01
C ILE A 316 -10.31 -5.66 -13.36
N ASP A 317 -10.19 -6.75 -14.11
CA ASP A 317 -10.49 -8.10 -13.61
C ASP A 317 -9.59 -8.44 -12.39
N LEU A 318 -8.31 -8.04 -12.40
CA LEU A 318 -7.41 -8.21 -11.26
C LEU A 318 -7.84 -7.37 -10.04
N ALA A 319 -8.14 -6.09 -10.22
CA ALA A 319 -8.59 -5.23 -9.13
C ALA A 319 -9.89 -5.74 -8.48
N LEU A 320 -10.84 -6.20 -9.31
CA LEU A 320 -12.07 -6.84 -8.82
C LEU A 320 -11.78 -8.11 -8.01
N SER A 321 -10.84 -8.94 -8.46
CA SER A 321 -10.44 -10.16 -7.73
C SER A 321 -9.86 -9.86 -6.35
N LEU A 322 -9.26 -8.68 -6.17
CA LEU A 322 -8.74 -8.20 -4.90
C LEU A 322 -9.81 -7.51 -4.05
N GLY A 323 -11.04 -7.36 -4.55
CA GLY A 323 -12.16 -6.72 -3.85
C GLY A 323 -12.12 -5.19 -3.93
N MET A 324 -11.41 -4.63 -4.91
CA MET A 324 -11.28 -3.19 -5.12
C MET A 324 -12.31 -2.68 -6.13
N ASP A 325 -12.77 -1.44 -5.96
CA ASP A 325 -13.56 -0.74 -6.97
C ASP A 325 -12.62 -0.19 -8.06
N PRO A 326 -12.67 -0.70 -9.31
CA PRO A 326 -11.68 -0.35 -10.33
C PRO A 326 -11.94 1.03 -10.94
N ARG A 327 -10.96 1.92 -10.80
CA ARG A 327 -10.94 3.28 -11.35
C ARG A 327 -9.72 3.44 -12.24
N VAL A 328 -9.94 3.29 -13.55
CA VAL A 328 -8.90 3.30 -14.57
C VAL A 328 -8.67 4.69 -15.12
N GLY A 329 -7.52 5.28 -14.78
CA GLY A 329 -7.00 6.47 -15.42
C GLY A 329 -6.13 6.08 -16.62
N VAL A 330 -6.55 6.42 -17.84
CA VAL A 330 -5.73 6.19 -19.03
C VAL A 330 -4.80 7.38 -19.25
N LEU A 331 -3.50 7.13 -19.12
CA LEU A 331 -2.49 8.17 -19.02
C LEU A 331 -2.09 8.75 -20.38
N SER A 332 -1.87 10.06 -20.38
CA SER A 332 -1.31 10.84 -21.48
C SER A 332 -0.55 12.04 -20.92
N ALA A 333 0.14 12.80 -21.77
CA ALA A 333 0.82 14.04 -21.36
C ALA A 333 -0.14 15.25 -21.23
N VAL A 334 -1.41 15.08 -21.58
CA VAL A 334 -2.43 16.13 -21.64
C VAL A 334 -3.78 15.59 -21.19
N GLU A 335 -4.69 16.46 -20.76
CA GLU A 335 -6.04 16.11 -20.31
C GLU A 335 -7.12 16.23 -21.40
N THR A 336 -6.76 16.80 -22.55
CA THR A 336 -7.65 16.98 -23.69
C THR A 336 -7.22 16.09 -24.85
N VAL A 337 -8.18 15.72 -25.70
CA VAL A 337 -7.88 14.94 -26.91
C VAL A 337 -7.11 15.82 -27.88
N ASN A 338 -5.85 15.45 -28.12
CA ASN A 338 -4.97 16.11 -29.05
C ASN A 338 -4.59 15.12 -30.18
N PRO A 339 -5.04 15.36 -31.42
CA PRO A 339 -4.75 14.47 -32.54
C PRO A 339 -3.24 14.25 -32.82
N ALA A 340 -2.37 15.15 -32.36
CA ALA A 340 -0.92 14.99 -32.46
C ALA A 340 -0.32 14.06 -31.40
N ILE A 341 -1.09 13.65 -30.38
CA ILE A 341 -0.66 12.81 -29.27
C ILE A 341 -1.50 11.53 -29.27
N GLN A 342 -0.96 10.44 -29.81
CA GLN A 342 -1.68 9.16 -29.98
C GLN A 342 -2.28 8.65 -28.67
N SER A 343 -1.55 8.76 -27.54
CA SER A 343 -2.05 8.34 -26.23
C SER A 343 -3.32 9.08 -25.80
N SER A 344 -3.49 10.33 -26.23
CA SER A 344 -4.69 11.11 -25.92
C SER A 344 -5.92 10.62 -26.68
N ILE A 345 -5.72 10.17 -27.93
CA ILE A 345 -6.76 9.58 -28.78
C ILE A 345 -7.15 8.22 -28.21
N ASP A 346 -6.17 7.36 -27.93
CA ASP A 346 -6.42 6.01 -27.40
C ASP A 346 -7.17 6.08 -26.06
N ALA A 347 -6.78 7.01 -25.18
CA ALA A 347 -7.45 7.21 -23.90
C ALA A 347 -8.92 7.60 -24.04
N ALA A 348 -9.23 8.54 -24.94
CA ALA A 348 -10.61 8.94 -25.21
C ALA A 348 -11.43 7.78 -25.82
N LEU A 349 -10.82 6.99 -26.70
CA LEU A 349 -11.47 5.82 -27.29
C LEU A 349 -11.74 4.75 -26.22
N LEU A 350 -10.77 4.43 -25.36
CA LEU A 350 -10.96 3.46 -24.27
C LEU A 350 -12.05 3.89 -23.29
N SER A 351 -12.07 5.17 -22.89
CA SER A 351 -13.13 5.72 -22.06
C SER A 351 -14.49 5.56 -22.75
N LYS A 352 -14.58 5.87 -24.06
CA LYS A 352 -15.84 5.69 -24.79
C LYS A 352 -16.24 4.22 -24.99
N MET A 353 -15.28 3.32 -25.11
CA MET A 353 -15.52 1.88 -25.20
C MET A 353 -16.06 1.33 -23.88
N ALA A 354 -15.59 1.86 -22.73
CA ALA A 354 -16.14 1.55 -21.42
C ALA A 354 -17.58 2.06 -21.26
N ASP A 355 -17.87 3.32 -21.63
CA ASP A 355 -19.25 3.87 -21.64
C ASP A 355 -20.22 2.98 -22.43
N ARG A 356 -19.73 2.40 -23.53
CA ARG A 356 -20.52 1.54 -24.44
C ARG A 356 -20.54 0.07 -24.02
N GLY A 357 -19.94 -0.28 -22.88
CA GLY A 357 -19.93 -1.61 -22.31
C GLY A 357 -19.03 -2.62 -23.02
N GLN A 358 -18.04 -2.16 -23.78
CA GLN A 358 -17.01 -3.02 -24.37
C GLN A 358 -15.92 -3.37 -23.36
N ILE A 359 -15.56 -2.40 -22.50
CA ILE A 359 -14.80 -2.63 -21.27
C ILE A 359 -15.80 -2.61 -20.11
N ARG A 360 -15.68 -3.55 -19.17
CA ARG A 360 -16.71 -3.80 -18.14
C ARG A 360 -16.09 -3.95 -16.76
N GLY A 361 -16.91 -3.71 -15.74
CA GLY A 361 -16.56 -3.95 -14.33
C GLY A 361 -15.79 -2.83 -13.65
N GLY A 362 -15.52 -1.72 -14.34
CA GLY A 362 -14.78 -0.59 -13.81
C GLY A 362 -15.10 0.71 -14.54
N GLN A 363 -14.69 1.83 -13.93
CA GLN A 363 -14.82 3.16 -14.51
C GLN A 363 -13.53 3.50 -15.26
N VAL A 364 -13.65 4.05 -16.48
CA VAL A 364 -12.48 4.36 -17.32
C VAL A 364 -12.57 5.80 -17.79
N GLU A 365 -11.62 6.63 -17.34
CA GLU A 365 -11.51 8.03 -17.75
C GLU A 365 -10.13 8.30 -18.34
N GLY A 366 -10.10 9.16 -19.35
CA GLY A 366 -8.87 9.53 -20.04
C GLY A 366 -9.16 10.43 -21.25
N PRO A 367 -8.17 11.18 -21.72
CA PRO A 367 -6.79 11.20 -21.25
C PRO A 367 -6.59 11.95 -19.94
N LEU A 368 -5.71 11.43 -19.09
CA LEU A 368 -5.30 12.07 -17.83
C LEU A 368 -3.78 12.19 -17.75
N ALA A 369 -3.30 13.36 -17.32
CA ALA A 369 -1.92 13.47 -16.84
C ALA A 369 -1.78 12.75 -15.47
N MET A 370 -0.55 12.39 -15.11
CA MET A 370 -0.28 11.57 -13.92
C MET A 370 -0.78 12.23 -12.62
N ASP A 371 -0.51 13.51 -12.43
CA ASP A 371 -0.98 14.30 -11.29
C ASP A 371 -2.51 14.29 -11.18
N ASN A 372 -3.19 14.51 -12.30
CA ASN A 372 -4.65 14.49 -12.37
C ASN A 372 -5.28 13.12 -12.16
N ALA A 373 -4.53 12.03 -12.42
CA ALA A 373 -5.02 10.69 -12.20
C ALA A 373 -5.08 10.35 -10.70
N VAL A 374 -4.10 10.80 -9.91
CA VAL A 374 -3.90 10.33 -8.52
C VAL A 374 -4.10 11.40 -7.45
N ASP A 375 -4.14 12.69 -7.79
CA ASP A 375 -4.32 13.78 -6.83
C ASP A 375 -5.63 14.55 -7.03
N MET A 376 -6.47 14.56 -5.99
CA MET A 376 -7.77 15.23 -6.01
C MET A 376 -7.67 16.76 -6.14
N ALA A 377 -6.62 17.39 -5.62
CA ALA A 377 -6.46 18.84 -5.70
C ALA A 377 -5.99 19.27 -7.10
N ALA A 378 -5.09 18.51 -7.72
CA ALA A 378 -4.66 18.68 -9.11
C ALA A 378 -5.85 18.53 -10.07
N ALA A 379 -6.61 17.44 -9.93
CA ALA A 379 -7.80 17.19 -10.74
C ALA A 379 -8.83 18.33 -10.64
N LYS A 380 -9.11 18.82 -9.43
CA LYS A 380 -10.01 19.97 -9.20
C LYS A 380 -9.48 21.26 -9.83
N THR A 381 -8.18 21.54 -9.70
CA THR A 381 -7.55 22.73 -10.27
C THR A 381 -7.67 22.75 -11.79
N LYS A 382 -7.62 21.58 -12.42
CA LYS A 382 -7.81 21.39 -13.86
C LYS A 382 -9.29 21.32 -14.29
N GLY A 383 -10.23 21.44 -13.35
CA GLY A 383 -11.66 21.40 -13.63
C GLY A 383 -12.16 20.03 -14.07
N LEU A 384 -11.43 18.95 -13.76
CA LEU A 384 -11.82 17.60 -14.11
C LEU A 384 -12.98 17.15 -13.21
N THR A 385 -14.02 16.64 -13.85
CA THR A 385 -15.23 16.13 -13.19
C THR A 385 -15.36 14.65 -13.50
N GLY A 386 -15.55 13.83 -12.47
CA GLY A 386 -15.60 12.39 -12.65
C GLY A 386 -15.35 11.67 -11.33
N ASN A 387 -15.37 10.35 -11.40
CA ASN A 387 -15.12 9.48 -10.25
C ASN A 387 -13.73 8.81 -10.32
N VAL A 388 -13.02 8.96 -11.44
CA VAL A 388 -11.67 8.41 -11.62
C VAL A 388 -10.60 9.48 -11.41
N ALA A 389 -10.73 10.66 -12.00
CA ALA A 389 -9.73 11.73 -11.83
C ALA A 389 -9.47 12.03 -10.34
N GLY A 390 -8.19 12.05 -9.96
CA GLY A 390 -7.71 12.22 -8.59
C GLY A 390 -7.84 10.99 -7.68
N ARG A 391 -8.36 9.87 -8.20
CA ARG A 391 -8.67 8.64 -7.45
C ARG A 391 -8.36 7.37 -8.22
N ALA A 392 -7.61 7.46 -9.33
CA ALA A 392 -7.31 6.31 -10.17
C ALA A 392 -6.44 5.33 -9.37
N ASN A 393 -6.90 4.08 -9.27
CA ASN A 393 -6.12 2.98 -8.71
C ASN A 393 -5.55 2.06 -9.81
N ILE A 394 -5.96 2.25 -11.07
CA ILE A 394 -5.35 1.60 -12.23
C ILE A 394 -4.88 2.66 -13.22
N LEU A 395 -3.61 2.59 -13.59
CA LEU A 395 -2.94 3.48 -14.52
C LEU A 395 -2.59 2.72 -15.80
N VAL A 396 -3.34 2.98 -16.86
CA VAL A 396 -3.04 2.45 -18.20
C VAL A 396 -2.06 3.39 -18.87
N VAL A 397 -0.81 2.97 -19.00
CA VAL A 397 0.29 3.76 -19.57
C VAL A 397 0.27 3.73 -21.10
N PRO A 398 0.83 4.75 -21.77
CA PRO A 398 0.79 4.84 -23.23
C PRO A 398 1.64 3.78 -23.95
N GLY A 399 2.71 3.29 -23.31
CA GLY A 399 3.64 2.29 -23.82
C GLY A 399 4.66 1.86 -22.76
N ILE A 400 5.52 0.90 -23.11
CA ILE A 400 6.37 0.20 -22.14
C ILE A 400 7.37 1.12 -21.44
N ASP A 401 7.96 2.09 -22.13
CA ASP A 401 8.96 2.99 -21.53
C ASP A 401 8.33 3.79 -20.38
N ALA A 402 7.13 4.33 -20.62
CA ALA A 402 6.38 5.06 -19.59
C ALA A 402 6.00 4.15 -18.42
N GLY A 403 5.55 2.93 -18.69
CA GLY A 403 5.20 1.95 -17.66
C GLY A 403 6.39 1.52 -16.81
N ASN A 404 7.51 1.20 -17.45
CA ASN A 404 8.71 0.77 -16.78
C ASN A 404 9.33 1.89 -15.92
N MET A 405 9.44 3.10 -16.49
CA MET A 405 9.93 4.27 -15.76
C MET A 405 9.05 4.60 -14.56
N LEU A 406 7.72 4.56 -14.72
CA LEU A 406 6.79 4.84 -13.62
C LEU A 406 6.89 3.79 -12.51
N ALA A 407 6.88 2.50 -12.84
CA ALA A 407 7.01 1.43 -11.85
C ALA A 407 8.35 1.55 -11.09
N LYS A 408 9.46 1.80 -11.79
CA LYS A 408 10.77 1.98 -11.15
C LYS A 408 10.85 3.27 -10.33
N GLN A 409 10.25 4.37 -10.77
CA GLN A 409 10.17 5.60 -9.99
C GLN A 409 9.41 5.35 -8.67
N LEU A 410 8.28 4.66 -8.73
CA LEU A 410 7.51 4.30 -7.54
C LEU A 410 8.34 3.44 -6.58
N SER A 411 9.04 2.42 -7.08
CA SER A 411 9.88 1.56 -6.22
C SER A 411 11.05 2.29 -5.58
N PHE A 412 11.82 3.07 -6.35
CA PHE A 412 13.10 3.59 -5.89
C PHE A 412 13.03 5.00 -5.29
N VAL A 413 12.03 5.81 -5.66
CA VAL A 413 11.87 7.18 -5.16
C VAL A 413 10.72 7.27 -4.17
N SER A 414 9.60 6.61 -4.46
CA SER A 414 8.44 6.59 -3.57
C SER A 414 8.47 5.43 -2.57
N HIS A 415 9.54 4.63 -2.58
CA HIS A 415 9.74 3.47 -1.71
C HIS A 415 8.58 2.47 -1.77
N ALA A 416 7.94 2.29 -2.92
CA ALA A 416 6.84 1.35 -3.07
C ALA A 416 7.34 -0.10 -3.25
N GLU A 417 6.68 -1.05 -2.61
CA GLU A 417 6.84 -2.46 -2.94
C GLU A 417 5.97 -2.82 -4.15
N GLY A 418 6.46 -3.73 -4.99
CA GLY A 418 5.82 -4.06 -6.26
C GLY A 418 5.69 -5.57 -6.47
N ALA A 419 4.55 -6.00 -7.00
CA ALA A 419 4.30 -7.36 -7.45
C ALA A 419 3.91 -7.38 -8.93
N GLY A 420 4.57 -8.21 -9.73
CA GLY A 420 4.35 -8.30 -11.18
C GLY A 420 3.57 -9.56 -11.59
N LEU A 421 2.47 -9.38 -12.31
CA LEU A 421 1.66 -10.47 -12.87
C LEU A 421 1.42 -10.30 -14.37
N VAL A 422 1.47 -11.41 -15.11
CA VAL A 422 0.90 -11.52 -16.46
C VAL A 422 -0.49 -12.09 -16.40
N LEU A 423 -1.38 -11.44 -17.13
CA LEU A 423 -2.78 -11.76 -17.28
C LEU A 423 -3.11 -12.00 -18.75
N GLY A 424 -4.30 -12.54 -19.04
CA GLY A 424 -4.74 -12.87 -20.40
C GLY A 424 -4.31 -14.26 -20.88
N ALA A 425 -3.60 -15.01 -20.04
CA ALA A 425 -3.35 -16.44 -20.19
C ALA A 425 -4.43 -17.28 -19.46
N LYS A 426 -4.44 -18.59 -19.69
CA LYS A 426 -5.33 -19.55 -19.01
C LYS A 426 -5.16 -19.57 -17.48
N VAL A 427 -3.95 -19.27 -17.01
CA VAL A 427 -3.57 -19.16 -15.60
C VAL A 427 -2.71 -17.91 -15.39
N PRO A 428 -2.69 -17.30 -14.19
CA PRO A 428 -1.79 -16.18 -13.92
C PRO A 428 -0.32 -16.62 -14.02
N VAL A 429 0.54 -15.71 -14.52
CA VAL A 429 1.99 -15.93 -14.55
C VAL A 429 2.68 -14.89 -13.67
N ILE A 430 3.38 -15.36 -12.65
CA ILE A 430 4.13 -14.54 -11.69
C ILE A 430 5.47 -14.18 -12.32
N LEU A 431 5.72 -12.89 -12.55
CA LEU A 431 6.97 -12.38 -13.08
C LEU A 431 7.72 -11.59 -12.02
N ASN A 432 8.73 -12.22 -11.43
CA ASN A 432 9.69 -11.54 -10.57
C ASN A 432 10.72 -10.75 -11.41
N SER A 433 11.14 -9.59 -10.91
CA SER A 433 12.32 -8.88 -11.41
C SER A 433 13.56 -9.36 -10.67
N ARG A 434 14.71 -9.36 -11.36
CA ARG A 434 16.01 -9.70 -10.75
C ARG A 434 16.43 -8.68 -9.66
N SER A 435 15.88 -7.47 -9.73
CA SER A 435 16.10 -6.38 -8.78
C SER A 435 15.20 -6.44 -7.56
N ASP A 436 14.18 -7.31 -7.52
CA ASP A 436 13.19 -7.28 -6.46
C ASP A 436 13.79 -7.83 -5.16
N SER A 437 13.35 -7.22 -4.05
CA SER A 437 13.74 -7.56 -2.69
C SER A 437 13.15 -8.92 -2.30
N PRO A 438 13.84 -9.74 -1.48
CA PRO A 438 13.28 -10.95 -0.89
C PRO A 438 12.26 -10.68 0.24
N VAL A 439 12.15 -9.42 0.66
CA VAL A 439 11.19 -8.90 1.65
C VAL A 439 10.18 -8.06 0.90
#